data_AF-A0AAX4J5E9-F1
#
_entry.id   AF-A0AAX4J5E9-F1
#
_cell.length_a   1.000
_cell.length_b   1.000
_cell.length_c   1.000
_cell.angle_alpha   90.00
_cell.angle_beta   90.00
_cell.angle_gamma   90.00
#
_symmetry.space_group_name_H-M   'P 1'
#
loop_
_entity.id
_entity.type
_entity.pdbx_description
1 polymer ?
#
loop_
_entity_poly.entity_id
_entity_poly.type
_entity_poly.pdbx_seq_one_letter_code
_entity_poly.pdbx_strand_id
1 'polypeptide(L)'
;MASSASISTADVQEKFTEAAHIAIRDASIGERVREFQQAGFPIETAEGLEFCQRNVIEDARIRFILETLFPWCSIGIYEVYRSNPDRIYAFMTGLNSERNAVVVRLQSPGSKVVLFNGSHTLPIKGFNAPNGLLEMLEAPLKGCKQMEIDLPDGGLVLHDARVSFRSIQGYSIKFACATREEIQGWPKKKFPKALSSQAAAIETPTIGLNFKFED
;
A
#
# COMPACT_ATOMS: atom_id res chain seq x y z
N MET A 1 -17.51 12.55 15.84
CA MET A 1 -16.24 13.05 16.40
C MET A 1 -15.48 11.87 16.96
N ALA A 2 -14.75 11.13 16.12
CA ALA A 2 -13.83 10.11 16.61
C ALA A 2 -12.54 10.84 17.00
N SER A 3 -12.17 10.74 18.28
CA SER A 3 -10.90 11.24 18.79
C SER A 3 -9.75 10.62 17.97
N SER A 4 -9.07 11.42 17.16
CA SER A 4 -7.82 11.02 16.54
C SER A 4 -6.76 11.02 17.64
N ALA A 5 -6.59 9.89 18.32
CA ALA A 5 -5.39 9.68 19.11
C ALA A 5 -4.19 9.91 18.17
N SER A 6 -3.33 10.87 18.51
CA SER A 6 -2.09 11.10 17.78
C SER A 6 -1.25 9.83 17.87
N ILE A 7 -1.02 9.15 16.75
CA ILE A 7 -0.14 7.99 16.67
C ILE A 7 1.29 8.46 16.97
N SER A 8 1.96 7.86 17.96
CA SER A 8 3.36 8.14 18.27
C SER A 8 4.31 7.24 17.46
N THR A 9 5.59 7.61 17.40
CA THR A 9 6.64 6.79 16.76
C THR A 9 6.75 5.41 17.41
N ALA A 10 6.64 5.34 18.74
CA ALA A 10 6.66 4.07 19.47
C ALA A 10 5.47 3.17 19.06
N ASP A 11 4.27 3.75 18.97
CA ASP A 11 3.07 3.00 18.55
C ASP A 11 3.20 2.46 17.12
N VAL A 12 3.81 3.23 16.21
CA VAL A 12 4.06 2.77 14.83
C VAL A 12 5.01 1.58 14.84
N GLN A 13 6.13 1.68 15.56
CA GLN A 13 7.12 0.60 15.62
C GLN A 13 6.55 -0.66 16.26
N GLU A 14 5.82 -0.53 17.37
CA GLU A 14 5.15 -1.65 18.04
C GLU A 14 4.12 -2.31 17.12
N LYS A 15 3.19 -1.53 16.53
CA LYS A 15 2.17 -2.08 15.63
C LYS A 15 2.76 -2.78 14.42
N PHE A 16 3.83 -2.24 13.84
CA PHE A 16 4.48 -2.89 12.70
C PHE A 16 5.36 -4.09 13.10
N THR A 17 5.73 -4.22 14.37
CA THR A 17 6.45 -5.39 14.90
C THR A 17 5.48 -6.53 15.23
N GLU A 18 4.34 -6.23 15.85
CA GLU A 18 3.39 -7.26 16.29
C GLU A 18 2.33 -7.58 15.24
N ALA A 19 1.62 -6.56 14.77
CA ALA A 19 0.45 -6.70 13.91
C ALA A 19 0.78 -6.50 12.43
N ALA A 20 1.94 -5.89 12.13
CA ALA A 20 2.42 -5.53 10.80
C ALA A 20 1.43 -4.69 9.96
N HIS A 21 0.51 -3.96 10.61
CA HIS A 21 -0.44 -3.08 9.94
C HIS A 21 -0.99 -1.96 10.82
N ILE A 22 -1.51 -0.92 10.17
CA ILE A 22 -2.30 0.17 10.74
C ILE A 22 -3.51 0.40 9.83
N ALA A 23 -4.71 0.45 10.39
CA ALA A 23 -5.94 0.75 9.66
C ALA A 23 -6.63 1.98 10.26
N ILE A 24 -7.08 2.90 9.40
CA ILE A 24 -7.71 4.16 9.77
C ILE A 24 -8.97 4.32 8.92
N ARG A 25 -10.14 4.40 9.57
CA ARG A 25 -11.39 4.77 8.90
C ARG A 25 -11.35 6.24 8.55
N ASP A 26 -11.61 6.55 7.28
CA ASP A 26 -11.60 7.92 6.78
C ASP A 26 -12.51 8.04 5.57
N ALA A 27 -13.71 8.56 5.80
CA ALA A 27 -14.71 8.75 4.75
C ALA A 27 -14.21 9.70 3.64
N SER A 28 -13.34 10.66 3.96
CA SER A 28 -12.80 11.59 2.97
C SER A 28 -11.86 10.90 1.98
N ILE A 29 -11.11 9.88 2.43
CA ILE A 29 -10.31 9.03 1.54
C ILE A 29 -11.24 8.18 0.67
N GLY A 30 -12.30 7.60 1.26
CA GLY A 30 -13.30 6.84 0.51
C GLY A 30 -13.93 7.64 -0.63
N GLU A 31 -14.35 8.88 -0.37
CA GLU A 31 -14.90 9.76 -1.39
C GLU A 31 -13.87 10.09 -2.49
N ARG A 32 -12.64 10.44 -2.12
CA ARG A 32 -11.57 10.70 -3.12
C ARG A 32 -11.29 9.47 -4.00
N VAL A 33 -11.29 8.26 -3.41
CA VAL A 33 -11.13 7.00 -4.16
C VAL A 33 -12.33 6.73 -5.09
N ARG A 34 -13.54 7.12 -4.67
CA ARG A 34 -14.76 7.03 -5.50
C ARG A 34 -14.70 8.01 -6.67
N GLU A 35 -14.33 9.26 -6.44
CA GLU A 35 -14.15 10.29 -7.48
C GLU A 35 -13.09 9.85 -8.51
N PHE A 36 -11.94 9.35 -8.04
CA PHE A 36 -10.89 8.85 -8.91
C PHE A 36 -11.33 7.63 -9.75
N GLN A 37 -12.22 6.79 -9.19
CA GLN A 37 -12.86 5.69 -9.92
C GLN A 37 -13.86 6.17 -10.96
N GLN A 38 -14.65 7.20 -10.66
CA GLN A 38 -15.61 7.79 -11.60
C GLN A 38 -14.90 8.43 -12.80
N ALA A 39 -13.69 8.96 -12.59
CA ALA A 39 -12.80 9.43 -13.66
C ALA A 39 -12.09 8.29 -14.43
N GLY A 40 -12.36 7.02 -14.11
CA GLY A 40 -11.78 5.88 -14.83
C GLY A 40 -10.39 5.45 -14.37
N PHE A 41 -9.95 5.83 -13.17
CA PHE A 41 -8.61 5.56 -12.64
C PHE A 41 -7.46 6.07 -13.52
N PRO A 42 -7.35 7.39 -13.75
CA PRO A 42 -6.36 7.96 -14.65
C PRO A 42 -4.94 7.97 -14.02
N ILE A 43 -4.39 6.81 -13.65
CA ILE A 43 -3.12 6.69 -12.91
C ILE A 43 -1.94 7.35 -13.64
N GLU A 44 -1.83 7.14 -14.96
CA GLU A 44 -0.67 7.54 -15.77
C GLU A 44 -0.84 8.94 -16.39
N THR A 45 -1.56 9.82 -15.68
CA THR A 45 -1.90 11.18 -16.11
C THR A 45 -1.43 12.23 -15.10
N ALA A 46 -1.58 13.51 -15.44
CA ALA A 46 -1.31 14.60 -14.50
C ALA A 46 -2.22 14.53 -13.26
N GLU A 47 -3.50 14.19 -13.47
CA GLU A 47 -4.49 13.98 -12.41
C GLU A 47 -4.13 12.78 -11.53
N GLY A 48 -3.58 11.72 -12.13
CA GLY A 48 -3.08 10.55 -11.41
C GLY A 48 -1.90 10.85 -10.50
N LEU A 49 -0.98 11.72 -10.95
CA LEU A 49 0.14 12.20 -10.14
C LEU A 49 -0.32 13.15 -9.03
N GLU A 50 -1.24 14.07 -9.31
CA GLU A 50 -1.85 14.93 -8.29
C GLU A 50 -2.57 14.10 -7.22
N PHE A 51 -3.29 13.06 -7.63
CA PHE A 51 -3.93 12.13 -6.71
C PHE A 51 -2.91 11.44 -5.79
N CYS A 52 -1.79 10.96 -6.33
CA CYS A 52 -0.69 10.37 -5.55
C CYS A 52 -0.09 11.37 -4.56
N GLN A 53 0.24 12.58 -5.05
CA GLN A 53 0.79 13.67 -4.23
C GLN A 53 -0.12 13.95 -3.02
N ARG A 54 -1.39 14.28 -3.28
CA ARG A 54 -2.35 14.69 -2.26
C ARG A 54 -2.65 13.58 -1.24
N ASN A 55 -2.77 12.34 -1.70
CA ASN A 55 -3.30 11.25 -0.85
C ASN A 55 -2.23 10.34 -0.25
N VAL A 56 -0.96 10.50 -0.63
CA VAL A 56 0.13 9.65 -0.12
C VAL A 56 1.30 10.51 0.35
N ILE A 57 1.81 11.38 -0.51
CA ILE A 57 3.01 12.18 -0.21
C ILE A 57 2.72 13.28 0.82
N GLU A 58 1.59 13.97 0.66
CA GLU A 58 1.18 15.09 1.50
C GLU A 58 0.31 14.68 2.68
N ASP A 59 -0.24 13.46 2.69
CA ASP A 59 -1.00 12.96 3.83
C ASP A 59 -0.08 12.77 5.03
N ALA A 60 -0.21 13.66 6.00
CA ALA A 60 0.67 13.71 7.17
C ALA A 60 0.71 12.38 7.95
N ARG A 61 -0.36 11.57 7.92
CA ARG A 61 -0.41 10.29 8.62
C ARG A 61 0.42 9.24 7.90
N ILE A 62 0.27 9.17 6.57
CA ILE A 62 1.04 8.24 5.74
C ILE A 62 2.52 8.62 5.79
N ARG A 63 2.84 9.91 5.58
CA ARG A 63 4.21 10.40 5.64
C ARG A 63 4.86 10.11 7.00
N PHE A 64 4.17 10.42 8.10
CA PHE A 64 4.67 10.12 9.45
C PHE A 64 5.00 8.64 9.66
N ILE A 65 4.12 7.74 9.19
CA ILE A 65 4.36 6.29 9.30
C ILE A 65 5.55 5.87 8.43
N LEU A 66 5.61 6.29 7.17
CA LEU A 66 6.70 5.93 6.27
C LEU A 66 8.06 6.44 6.78
N GLU A 67 8.14 7.70 7.22
CA GLU A 67 9.35 8.30 7.78
C GLU A 67 9.76 7.69 9.12
N THR A 68 8.80 7.17 9.89
CA THR A 68 9.10 6.39 11.09
C THR A 68 9.71 5.04 10.75
N LEU A 69 9.21 4.37 9.71
CA LEU A 69 9.62 3.02 9.36
C LEU A 69 10.89 2.98 8.52
N PHE A 70 11.14 4.02 7.73
CA PHE A 70 12.24 4.11 6.77
C PHE A 70 12.89 5.50 6.80
N PRO A 71 14.24 5.59 6.86
CA PRO A 71 14.94 6.86 6.64
C PRO A 71 14.65 7.45 5.25
N TRP A 72 14.44 6.56 4.27
CA TRP A 72 14.05 6.92 2.91
C TRP A 72 13.30 5.75 2.25
N CYS A 73 12.29 6.03 1.44
CA CYS A 73 11.63 5.03 0.60
C CYS A 73 11.22 5.60 -0.77
N SER A 74 10.80 4.75 -1.69
CA SER A 74 10.24 5.17 -2.98
C SER A 74 9.03 4.35 -3.39
N ILE A 75 8.06 5.02 -4.01
CA ILE A 75 6.86 4.39 -4.55
C ILE A 75 7.24 3.60 -5.80
N GLY A 76 7.20 2.28 -5.69
CA GLY A 76 7.49 1.35 -6.79
C GLY A 76 6.27 0.78 -7.48
N ILE A 77 5.15 0.67 -6.76
CA ILE A 77 3.88 0.23 -7.33
C ILE A 77 2.87 1.33 -7.07
N TYR A 78 2.10 1.68 -8.08
CA TYR A 78 0.93 2.55 -8.00
C TYR A 78 -0.13 1.98 -8.94
N GLU A 79 -1.03 1.16 -8.37
CA GLU A 79 -1.99 0.38 -9.16
C GLU A 79 -3.34 0.22 -8.44
N VAL A 80 -4.39 -0.03 -9.22
CA VAL A 80 -5.73 -0.36 -8.69
C VAL A 80 -5.89 -1.87 -8.61
N TYR A 81 -6.34 -2.35 -7.45
CA TYR A 81 -6.65 -3.76 -7.22
C TYR A 81 -8.09 -3.91 -6.78
N ARG A 82 -8.81 -4.81 -7.46
CA ARG A 82 -10.18 -5.20 -7.11
C ARG A 82 -10.19 -6.36 -6.12
N SER A 83 -11.33 -6.56 -5.45
CA SER A 83 -11.56 -7.72 -4.59
C SER A 83 -11.46 -9.04 -5.37
N ASN A 84 -10.82 -10.02 -4.75
CA ASN A 84 -10.85 -11.42 -5.19
C ASN A 84 -10.91 -12.27 -3.90
N PRO A 85 -12.10 -12.67 -3.45
CA PRO A 85 -12.27 -13.35 -2.17
C PRO A 85 -11.68 -14.76 -2.17
N ASP A 86 -11.47 -15.37 -3.34
CA ASP A 86 -11.02 -16.76 -3.45
C ASP A 86 -9.50 -16.90 -3.37
N ARG A 87 -8.76 -15.79 -3.35
CA ARG A 87 -7.30 -15.78 -3.45
C ARG A 87 -6.67 -14.97 -2.33
N ILE A 88 -5.52 -15.44 -1.85
CA ILE A 88 -4.69 -14.74 -0.88
C ILE A 88 -3.46 -14.23 -1.62
N TYR A 89 -3.11 -12.96 -1.40
CA TYR A 89 -1.97 -12.34 -2.05
C TYR A 89 -1.01 -11.71 -1.05
N ALA A 90 0.24 -11.53 -1.45
CA ALA A 90 1.22 -10.65 -0.82
C ALA A 90 1.95 -9.85 -1.92
N PHE A 91 2.61 -8.75 -1.54
CA PHE A 91 3.47 -8.00 -2.46
C PHE A 91 4.89 -8.55 -2.48
N MET A 92 5.35 -9.05 -1.33
CA MET A 92 6.67 -9.62 -1.16
C MET A 92 6.59 -10.99 -0.50
N THR A 93 7.62 -11.80 -0.78
CA THR A 93 7.80 -13.11 -0.17
C THR A 93 8.29 -12.96 1.28
N GLY A 94 7.90 -13.89 2.15
CA GLY A 94 8.39 -13.94 3.53
C GLY A 94 9.80 -14.52 3.67
N LEU A 95 10.45 -14.89 2.56
CA LEU A 95 11.83 -15.41 2.57
C LEU A 95 12.87 -14.35 2.98
N ASN A 96 12.54 -13.06 2.85
CA ASN A 96 13.32 -11.99 3.44
C ASN A 96 12.72 -11.61 4.81
N SER A 97 13.52 -11.74 5.86
CA SER A 97 13.13 -11.41 7.24
C SER A 97 13.07 -9.91 7.51
N GLU A 98 13.68 -9.07 6.68
CA GLU A 98 13.67 -7.63 6.84
C GLU A 98 12.41 -6.99 6.25
N ARG A 99 11.92 -5.94 6.92
CA ARG A 99 10.86 -5.09 6.40
C ARG A 99 11.49 -4.12 5.41
N ASN A 100 11.46 -4.47 4.13
CA ASN A 100 12.01 -3.64 3.06
C ASN A 100 10.97 -2.89 2.23
N ALA A 101 9.68 -3.16 2.45
CA ALA A 101 8.60 -2.38 1.86
C ALA A 101 7.34 -2.36 2.73
N VAL A 102 6.55 -1.30 2.55
CA VAL A 102 5.23 -1.09 3.16
C VAL A 102 4.24 -0.78 2.05
N VAL A 103 3.04 -1.31 2.17
CA VAL A 103 1.94 -1.08 1.24
C VAL A 103 0.96 -0.13 1.88
N VAL A 104 0.76 1.03 1.26
CA VAL A 104 -0.29 1.99 1.54
C VAL A 104 -1.50 1.64 0.66
N ARG A 105 -2.67 1.48 1.26
CA ARG A 105 -3.92 1.15 0.57
C ARG A 105 -4.97 2.19 0.84
N LEU A 106 -5.40 2.89 -0.21
CA LEU A 106 -6.56 3.77 -0.18
C LEU A 106 -7.77 2.94 -0.60
N GLN A 107 -8.72 2.78 0.32
CA GLN A 107 -9.82 1.83 0.22
C GLN A 107 -11.10 2.53 -0.21
N SER A 108 -11.80 1.94 -1.18
CA SER A 108 -13.12 2.39 -1.59
C SER A 108 -14.14 2.25 -0.45
N PRO A 109 -15.24 3.01 -0.49
CA PRO A 109 -16.41 2.76 0.36
C PRO A 109 -16.92 1.32 0.22
N GLY A 110 -17.33 0.72 1.34
CA GLY A 110 -17.78 -0.66 1.43
C GLY A 110 -16.68 -1.72 1.36
N SER A 111 -15.40 -1.32 1.44
CA SER A 111 -14.28 -2.27 1.39
C SER A 111 -14.23 -3.17 2.62
N LYS A 112 -13.93 -4.44 2.37
CA LYS A 112 -13.65 -5.46 3.39
C LYS A 112 -12.37 -6.20 3.02
N VAL A 113 -11.43 -6.28 3.96
CA VAL A 113 -10.15 -6.97 3.77
C VAL A 113 -9.82 -7.83 4.97
N VAL A 114 -9.24 -9.00 4.71
CA VAL A 114 -8.63 -9.85 5.73
C VAL A 114 -7.11 -9.74 5.60
N LEU A 115 -6.43 -9.42 6.69
CA LEU A 115 -4.98 -9.56 6.80
C LEU A 115 -4.66 -10.81 7.61
N PHE A 116 -3.64 -11.56 7.19
CA PHE A 116 -3.16 -12.74 7.92
C PHE A 116 -2.00 -12.32 8.81
N ASN A 117 -2.30 -11.78 9.99
CA ASN A 117 -1.30 -11.27 10.92
C ASN A 117 -0.33 -12.38 11.34
N GLY A 118 0.95 -12.03 11.41
CA GLY A 118 2.06 -12.98 11.62
C GLY A 118 2.60 -13.59 10.32
N SER A 119 1.93 -13.47 9.17
CA SER A 119 2.45 -14.07 7.93
C SER A 119 3.77 -13.45 7.47
N HIS A 120 4.04 -12.20 7.85
CA HIS A 120 5.28 -11.48 7.53
C HIS A 120 6.52 -12.07 8.23
N THR A 121 6.34 -12.88 9.29
CA THR A 121 7.43 -13.58 9.98
C THR A 121 7.63 -15.01 9.48
N LEU A 122 6.75 -15.49 8.61
CA LEU A 122 6.81 -16.86 8.10
C LEU A 122 7.64 -16.89 6.82
N PRO A 123 8.56 -17.87 6.65
CA PRO A 123 9.37 -18.02 5.43
C PRO A 123 8.54 -18.64 4.30
N ILE A 124 7.49 -17.95 3.85
CA ILE A 124 6.54 -18.45 2.85
C ILE A 124 6.92 -17.90 1.48
N LYS A 125 7.06 -18.82 0.52
CA LYS A 125 7.16 -18.49 -0.91
C LYS A 125 5.78 -18.33 -1.52
N GLY A 126 5.58 -17.26 -2.28
CA GLY A 126 4.40 -17.07 -3.13
C GLY A 126 4.67 -17.40 -4.60
N PHE A 127 3.61 -17.43 -5.40
CA PHE A 127 3.64 -17.71 -6.83
C PHE A 127 3.21 -16.48 -7.61
N ASN A 128 3.88 -16.15 -8.71
CA ASN A 128 3.51 -14.98 -9.51
C ASN A 128 2.07 -15.13 -10.04
N ALA A 129 1.23 -14.15 -9.73
CA ALA A 129 -0.14 -14.06 -10.21
C ALA A 129 -0.23 -13.06 -11.38
N PRO A 130 -1.24 -13.19 -12.27
CA PRO A 130 -1.42 -12.29 -13.41
C PRO A 130 -1.61 -10.82 -13.05
N ASN A 131 -2.00 -10.52 -11.81
CA ASN A 131 -2.17 -9.16 -11.30
C ASN A 131 -0.87 -8.53 -10.76
N GLY A 132 0.29 -9.18 -10.99
CA GLY A 132 1.59 -8.70 -10.53
C GLY A 132 1.89 -8.94 -9.04
N LEU A 133 0.98 -9.58 -8.31
CA LEU A 133 1.19 -9.96 -6.90
C LEU A 133 1.70 -11.40 -6.78
N LEU A 134 2.08 -11.76 -5.57
CA LEU A 134 2.36 -13.14 -5.19
C LEU A 134 1.09 -13.78 -4.64
N GLU A 135 0.59 -14.84 -5.27
CA GLU A 135 -0.44 -15.69 -4.72
C GLU A 135 0.13 -16.60 -3.63
N MET A 136 -0.57 -16.65 -2.50
CA MET A 136 -0.17 -17.36 -1.30
C MET A 136 -1.09 -18.56 -1.06
N LEU A 137 -0.51 -19.71 -0.75
CA LEU A 137 -1.28 -20.88 -0.34
C LEU A 137 -1.83 -20.67 1.08
N GLU A 138 -3.00 -21.21 1.35
CA GLU A 138 -3.64 -21.10 2.68
C GLU A 138 -2.99 -22.02 3.73
N ALA A 139 -2.44 -23.16 3.32
CA ALA A 139 -1.89 -24.14 4.26
C ALA A 139 -0.77 -23.57 5.16
N PRO A 140 0.22 -22.79 4.66
CA PRO A 140 1.21 -22.11 5.50
C PRO A 140 0.63 -21.04 6.43
N LEU A 141 -0.57 -20.54 6.15
CA LEU A 141 -1.21 -19.43 6.87
C LEU A 141 -2.15 -19.89 8.00
N LYS A 142 -2.34 -21.20 8.19
CA LYS A 142 -3.29 -21.75 9.18
C LYS A 142 -3.05 -21.29 10.62
N GLY A 143 -1.80 -20.96 10.97
CA GLY A 143 -1.43 -20.43 12.29
C GLY A 143 -1.51 -18.90 12.41
N CYS A 144 -1.76 -18.19 11.31
CA CYS A 144 -1.86 -16.74 11.32
C CYS A 144 -3.22 -16.29 11.87
N LYS A 145 -3.22 -15.21 12.65
CA LYS A 145 -4.47 -14.59 13.09
C LYS A 145 -5.09 -13.83 11.92
N GLN A 146 -6.31 -14.18 11.53
CA GLN A 146 -7.06 -13.42 10.54
C GLN A 146 -7.61 -12.15 11.18
N MET A 147 -7.25 -10.99 10.62
CA MET A 147 -7.74 -9.70 11.03
C MET A 147 -8.65 -9.13 9.96
N GLU A 148 -9.95 -9.10 10.23
CA GLU A 148 -10.95 -8.49 9.38
C GLU A 148 -10.99 -6.97 9.59
N ILE A 149 -10.90 -6.22 8.50
CA ILE A 149 -10.94 -4.76 8.50
C ILE A 149 -12.13 -4.34 7.64
N ASP A 150 -13.16 -3.82 8.31
CA ASP A 150 -14.35 -3.24 7.70
C ASP A 150 -14.23 -1.72 7.58
N LEU A 151 -14.38 -1.22 6.34
CA LEU A 151 -14.27 0.19 5.96
C LEU A 151 -15.53 0.61 5.19
N PRO A 152 -16.69 0.76 5.88
CA PRO A 152 -17.97 1.05 5.22
C PRO A 152 -17.94 2.35 4.40
N ASP A 153 -17.22 3.37 4.88
CA ASP A 153 -17.06 4.65 4.20
C ASP A 153 -15.68 4.78 3.52
N GLY A 154 -14.91 3.70 3.45
CA GLY A 154 -13.54 3.72 2.96
C GLY A 154 -12.52 4.11 4.03
N GLY A 155 -11.28 4.33 3.60
CA GLY A 155 -10.19 4.71 4.51
C GLY A 155 -8.83 4.22 4.05
N LEU A 156 -7.94 4.07 5.02
CA LEU A 156 -6.52 3.84 4.82
C LEU A 156 -6.09 2.55 5.54
N VAL A 157 -5.33 1.70 4.85
CA VAL A 157 -4.65 0.56 5.46
C VAL A 157 -3.19 0.58 5.04
N LEU A 158 -2.26 0.69 6.00
CA LEU A 158 -0.83 0.46 5.78
C LEU A 158 -0.46 -0.90 6.35
N HIS A 159 0.33 -1.67 5.63
CA HIS A 159 0.85 -2.95 6.14
C HIS A 159 2.22 -3.29 5.56
N ASP A 160 2.98 -4.13 6.24
CA ASP A 160 4.21 -4.70 5.71
C ASP A 160 3.90 -5.47 4.40
N ALA A 161 4.73 -5.30 3.37
CA ALA A 161 4.50 -5.87 2.04
C ALA A 161 4.47 -7.41 2.01
N ARG A 162 5.01 -8.06 3.05
CA ARG A 162 5.01 -9.52 3.25
C ARG A 162 3.75 -10.03 3.95
N VAL A 163 2.92 -9.13 4.50
CA VAL A 163 1.62 -9.53 5.06
C VAL A 163 0.73 -10.02 3.93
N SER A 164 0.32 -11.28 4.06
CA SER A 164 -0.66 -11.91 3.20
C SER A 164 -2.02 -11.29 3.48
N PHE A 165 -2.80 -11.06 2.43
CA PHE A 165 -4.12 -10.46 2.52
C PHE A 165 -5.09 -11.09 1.53
N ARG A 166 -6.37 -11.04 1.87
CA ARG A 166 -7.50 -11.40 1.01
C ARG A 166 -8.43 -10.20 0.93
N SER A 167 -8.76 -9.75 -0.27
CA SER A 167 -9.67 -8.61 -0.47
C SER A 167 -11.06 -9.16 -0.76
N ILE A 168 -11.97 -9.03 0.20
CA ILE A 168 -13.29 -9.66 0.19
C ILE A 168 -14.28 -8.84 -0.64
N GLN A 169 -14.28 -7.52 -0.45
CA GLN A 169 -15.21 -6.61 -1.11
C GLN A 169 -14.52 -5.28 -1.41
N GLY A 170 -14.99 -4.60 -2.47
CA GLY A 170 -14.54 -3.28 -2.87
C GLY A 170 -13.29 -3.31 -3.75
N TYR A 171 -12.59 -2.19 -3.79
CA TYR A 171 -11.31 -2.04 -4.47
C TYR A 171 -10.40 -1.10 -3.68
N SER A 172 -9.12 -1.11 -4.02
CA SER A 172 -8.14 -0.21 -3.41
C SER A 172 -7.12 0.25 -4.42
N ILE A 173 -6.73 1.51 -4.30
CA ILE A 173 -5.54 2.06 -4.95
C ILE A 173 -4.38 1.80 -4.00
N LYS A 174 -3.36 1.07 -4.48
CA LYS A 174 -2.25 0.61 -3.63
C LYS A 174 -0.95 1.22 -4.09
N PHE A 175 -0.18 1.68 -3.10
CA PHE A 175 1.16 2.21 -3.24
C PHE A 175 2.11 1.32 -2.46
N ALA A 176 3.03 0.63 -3.14
CA ALA A 176 4.09 -0.11 -2.43
C ALA A 176 5.33 0.77 -2.38
N CYS A 177 5.73 1.14 -1.16
CA CYS A 177 6.86 1.99 -0.85
C CYS A 177 8.01 1.09 -0.37
N ALA A 178 9.13 1.06 -1.09
CA ALA A 178 10.26 0.20 -0.78
C ALA A 178 11.51 1.01 -0.40
N THR A 179 12.40 0.39 0.38
CA THR A 179 13.70 0.96 0.73
C THR A 179 14.58 1.14 -0.52
N ARG A 180 15.68 1.87 -0.38
CA ARG A 180 16.62 2.15 -1.47
C ARG A 180 17.23 0.88 -2.06
N GLU A 181 17.48 -0.10 -1.23
CA GLU A 181 18.09 -1.38 -1.60
C GLU A 181 17.09 -2.24 -2.37
N GLU A 182 15.85 -2.30 -1.88
CA GLU A 182 14.79 -3.12 -2.47
C GLU A 182 14.29 -2.54 -3.81
N ILE A 183 14.09 -1.22 -3.87
CA ILE A 183 13.49 -0.57 -5.05
C ILE A 183 14.36 -0.67 -6.31
N GLN A 184 15.68 -0.86 -6.16
CA GLN A 184 16.61 -1.03 -7.29
C GLN A 184 16.30 -2.28 -8.11
N GLY A 185 15.75 -3.32 -7.48
CA GLY A 185 15.34 -4.55 -8.15
C GLY A 185 13.98 -4.46 -8.82
N TRP A 186 13.20 -3.41 -8.54
CA TRP A 186 11.81 -3.32 -9.00
C TRP A 186 11.73 -2.67 -10.39
N PRO A 187 10.82 -3.16 -11.26
CA PRO A 187 10.55 -2.49 -12.52
C PRO A 187 10.01 -1.08 -12.26
N LYS A 188 10.45 -0.13 -13.10
CA LYS A 188 9.95 1.23 -13.04
C LYS A 188 8.58 1.33 -13.68
N LYS A 189 7.63 1.99 -13.01
CA LYS A 189 6.33 2.29 -13.63
C LYS A 189 6.52 3.34 -14.72
N LYS A 190 5.91 3.10 -15.87
CA LYS A 190 6.03 3.97 -17.05
C LYS A 190 5.02 5.10 -16.97
N PHE A 191 5.46 6.30 -17.31
CA PHE A 191 4.63 7.50 -17.42
C PHE A 191 4.99 8.26 -18.70
N PRO A 192 4.05 9.02 -19.29
CA PRO A 192 4.35 9.93 -20.38
C PRO A 192 5.44 10.94 -20.04
N LYS A 193 6.37 11.19 -20.97
CA LYS A 193 7.50 12.11 -20.78
C LYS A 193 7.13 13.52 -20.35
N ALA A 194 5.99 14.01 -20.82
CA ALA A 194 5.44 15.32 -20.46
C ALA A 194 5.23 15.49 -18.95
N LEU A 195 5.08 14.39 -18.19
CA LEU A 195 4.84 14.41 -16.75
C LEU A 195 6.11 14.39 -15.90
N SER A 196 7.29 14.31 -16.50
CA SER A 196 8.57 14.16 -15.79
C SER A 196 8.84 15.31 -14.81
N SER A 197 8.61 16.57 -15.22
CA SER A 197 8.78 17.73 -14.34
C SER A 197 7.78 17.75 -13.18
N GLN A 198 6.54 17.33 -13.43
CA GLN A 198 5.52 17.24 -12.37
C GLN A 198 5.88 16.16 -11.36
N ALA A 199 6.31 14.98 -11.81
CA ALA A 199 6.74 13.90 -10.93
C ALA A 199 7.95 14.30 -10.08
N ALA A 200 8.95 14.98 -10.66
CA ALA A 200 10.11 15.47 -9.93
C ALA A 200 9.74 16.49 -8.84
N ALA A 201 8.68 17.28 -9.04
CA ALA A 201 8.19 18.23 -8.05
C ALA A 201 7.42 17.59 -6.88
N ILE A 202 6.97 16.34 -7.04
CA ILE A 202 6.23 15.58 -6.02
C ILE A 202 7.18 14.86 -5.05
N GLU A 203 8.41 14.55 -5.47
CA GLU A 203 9.39 13.90 -4.60
C GLU A 203 9.75 14.76 -3.39
N THR A 204 9.97 14.11 -2.26
CA THR A 204 10.46 14.75 -1.03
C THR A 204 11.87 14.26 -0.70
N PRO A 205 12.56 14.89 0.26
CA PRO A 205 13.86 14.37 0.73
C PRO A 205 13.82 12.92 1.25
N THR A 206 12.65 12.43 1.66
CA THR A 206 12.44 11.12 2.31
C THR A 206 11.62 10.14 1.47
N ILE A 207 10.86 10.61 0.48
CA ILE A 207 9.97 9.78 -0.35
C ILE A 207 10.19 10.11 -1.83
N GLY A 208 10.72 9.15 -2.58
CA GLY A 208 10.92 9.25 -4.03
C GLY A 208 9.86 8.51 -4.86
N LEU A 209 10.04 8.55 -6.19
CA LEU A 209 9.19 7.86 -7.17
C LEU A 209 10.04 6.97 -8.08
N ASN A 210 9.73 5.67 -8.16
CA ASN A 210 10.44 4.75 -9.04
C ASN A 210 9.79 4.68 -10.43
N PHE A 211 9.73 5.83 -11.10
CA PHE A 211 9.06 5.97 -12.40
C PHE A 211 10.08 6.10 -13.54
N LYS A 212 9.66 5.68 -14.74
CA LYS A 212 10.37 5.88 -15.99
C LYS A 212 9.47 6.70 -16.92
N PHE A 213 10.07 7.71 -17.55
CA PHE A 213 9.38 8.61 -18.46
C PHE A 213 9.77 8.28 -19.89
N GLU A 214 8.79 7.98 -20.74
CA GLU A 214 8.97 7.65 -22.15
C GLU A 214 7.91 8.30 -23.03
N ASP A 215 8.22 8.42 -24.32
CA ASP A 215 7.38 9.04 -25.36
C ASP A 215 6.25 8.11 -25.81
#